data_AF-A0A2I7N6Y0-F1
#
_entry.id   AF-A0A2I7N6Y0-F1
#
_cell.length_a   1.000
_cell.length_b   1.000
_cell.length_c   1.000
_cell.angle_alpha   90.00
_cell.angle_beta   90.00
_cell.angle_gamma   90.00
#
_symmetry.space_group_name_H-M   'P 1'
#
loop_
_entity.id
_entity.type
_entity.pdbx_description
1 polymer ?
#
loop_
_entity_poly.entity_id
_entity_poly.type
_entity_poly.pdbx_seq_one_letter_code
_entity_poly.pdbx_strand_id
1 'polypeptide(L)'
;MIRLVLIICLLLINAVWAEGQIISHGGTLNLESNDYSQYFTDKKYQQIMLSESYGKQVQFFKVLDYKPEKLYKYYLNKICAGIYIANCSYNKENLKLYTGTDVSKESGLIDSSIKSIDGYTLNYTAVNNEGKPQLVSGAVLIPDSAKPLKGIVLFYHHTILDKNNIPSNFNGDDFQLSRLMASAIASDGYVVVMPDYIGFGIDQQSVHPYILYPEVNALSGLYMLKPLESTLAKMAINRIDNKIPLYISGYSEGGSYALWAAKIVQDNSDYFNKHPFSLQKTVPILGAYNISKVTWSYVLNSQTKDKQSPDYIENSWVTEFAKPGLYVDAVHSYQYYESASLNSPIFNPEFLACNNCVFNGVKYDLLSWIEKAPVKEGHKYTAITDAAKTVGYNKDGSNSVAMLTIPDFKDNPQLHAKLLNADIYNWKATTPISLLMLEYDSIVPRLNSETAYIGLTNNNSRYVKVTRVPNQNFKVQGYIPWTDVDVDHPQGVSFMLLFARKEFAEDINANN
;
A
#
# COMPACT_ATOMS: atom_id res chain seq x y z
N MET A 1 44.25 5.19 -53.12
CA MET A 1 43.57 6.34 -52.48
C MET A 1 42.48 5.79 -51.57
N ILE A 2 42.88 5.54 -50.32
CA ILE A 2 42.02 5.15 -49.20
C ILE A 2 41.96 6.38 -48.29
N ARG A 3 40.79 6.63 -47.68
CA ARG A 3 40.41 7.77 -46.81
C ARG A 3 39.86 9.00 -47.54
N LEU A 4 38.53 9.11 -47.59
CA LEU A 4 37.81 10.33 -47.23
C LEU A 4 36.29 10.09 -47.11
N VAL A 5 35.83 9.41 -46.05
CA VAL A 5 34.45 9.58 -45.53
C VAL A 5 34.52 9.43 -44.01
N LEU A 6 34.92 10.51 -43.35
CA LEU A 6 34.74 10.75 -41.92
C LEU A 6 34.70 12.27 -41.76
N ILE A 7 33.84 12.75 -40.86
CA ILE A 7 33.54 14.15 -40.49
C ILE A 7 32.18 14.61 -41.07
N ILE A 8 31.35 15.17 -40.18
CA ILE A 8 29.95 15.60 -40.33
C ILE A 8 28.89 14.53 -40.01
N CYS A 9 28.86 14.06 -38.76
CA CYS A 9 27.62 13.70 -38.03
C CYS A 9 27.88 13.59 -36.52
N LEU A 10 28.58 14.58 -35.97
CA LEU A 10 28.76 14.76 -34.53
C LEU A 10 28.51 16.24 -34.28
N LEU A 11 27.39 16.53 -33.61
CA LEU A 11 26.98 17.78 -32.94
C LEU A 11 25.50 18.03 -33.25
N LEU A 12 24.64 17.56 -32.33
CA LEU A 12 23.34 18.09 -31.91
C LEU A 12 22.50 16.95 -31.31
N ILE A 13 22.98 16.39 -30.20
CA ILE A 13 22.11 15.74 -29.21
C ILE A 13 22.33 16.53 -27.93
N ASN A 14 21.66 17.67 -27.80
CA ASN A 14 21.44 18.26 -26.49
C ASN A 14 20.33 17.42 -25.85
N ALA A 15 20.73 16.41 -25.10
CA ALA A 15 19.87 15.78 -24.11
C ALA A 15 19.47 16.86 -23.10
N VAL A 16 18.20 17.24 -23.10
CA VAL A 16 17.61 18.02 -22.02
C VAL A 16 17.48 17.06 -20.84
N TRP A 17 18.50 17.05 -19.98
CA TRP A 17 18.41 16.43 -18.67
C TRP A 17 17.51 17.32 -17.82
N ALA A 18 16.24 16.93 -17.66
CA ALA A 18 15.45 17.45 -16.56
C ALA A 18 15.98 16.79 -15.28
N GLU A 19 16.72 17.55 -14.48
CA GLU A 19 17.13 17.14 -13.14
C GLU A 19 15.88 16.98 -12.26
N GLY A 20 15.29 15.79 -12.23
CA GLY A 20 14.32 15.42 -11.20
C GLY A 20 15.05 15.24 -9.87
N GLN A 21 15.14 16.29 -9.06
CA GLN A 21 15.64 16.18 -7.69
C GLN A 21 14.62 15.39 -6.83
N ILE A 22 15.08 14.48 -5.97
CA ILE A 22 14.26 14.08 -4.82
C ILE A 22 14.16 15.31 -3.95
N ILE A 23 12.94 15.82 -3.78
CA ILE A 23 12.71 16.86 -2.78
C ILE A 23 12.35 16.16 -1.48
N SER A 24 13.38 15.77 -0.72
CA SER A 24 13.24 15.31 0.67
C SER A 24 13.17 16.54 1.56
N HIS A 25 11.97 16.96 1.93
CA HIS A 25 11.79 18.11 2.80
C HIS A 25 11.97 17.67 4.26
N GLY A 26 13.19 17.82 4.80
CA GLY A 26 13.38 18.07 6.22
C GLY A 26 13.11 19.55 6.45
N GLY A 27 11.89 19.88 6.88
CA GLY A 27 11.40 21.26 6.95
C GLY A 27 10.69 21.72 5.68
N THR A 28 9.38 21.98 5.83
CA THR A 28 8.45 22.64 4.89
C THR A 28 8.62 22.28 3.41
N LEU A 29 7.78 21.35 2.93
CA LEU A 29 7.33 21.36 1.53
C LEU A 29 7.07 22.82 1.12
N ASN A 30 7.66 23.27 0.02
CA ASN A 30 7.04 24.32 -0.79
C ASN A 30 5.79 23.71 -1.42
N LEU A 31 4.78 23.46 -0.57
CA LEU A 31 3.40 23.45 -1.00
C LEU A 31 3.25 24.84 -1.60
N GLU A 32 3.15 24.92 -2.93
CA GLU A 32 2.71 26.14 -3.60
C GLU A 32 1.52 26.73 -2.83
N SER A 33 1.31 28.04 -2.89
CA SER A 33 0.38 28.87 -2.09
C SER A 33 -1.11 28.48 -2.18
N ASN A 34 -1.40 27.20 -2.01
CA ASN A 34 -2.67 26.53 -2.12
C ASN A 34 -3.27 26.55 -0.73
N ASP A 35 -4.51 26.98 -0.65
CA ASP A 35 -5.29 26.90 0.57
C ASP A 35 -5.76 25.46 0.78
N TYR A 36 -5.18 24.78 1.78
CA TYR A 36 -5.57 23.42 2.16
C TYR A 36 -6.69 23.39 3.21
N SER A 37 -7.19 24.54 3.68
CA SER A 37 -8.15 24.62 4.80
C SER A 37 -9.39 23.76 4.58
N GLN A 38 -9.88 23.67 3.33
CA GLN A 38 -11.03 22.86 2.93
C GLN A 38 -10.87 21.36 3.17
N TYR A 39 -9.64 20.86 3.29
CA TYR A 39 -9.33 19.44 3.48
C TYR A 39 -9.22 19.02 4.95
N PHE A 40 -9.28 19.98 5.89
CA PHE A 40 -9.21 19.69 7.31
C PHE A 40 -10.59 19.72 7.95
N THR A 41 -10.84 18.78 8.83
CA THR A 41 -12.03 18.77 9.69
C THR A 41 -11.60 18.37 11.09
N ASP A 42 -12.07 19.13 12.07
CA ASP A 42 -11.81 18.82 13.47
C ASP A 42 -12.43 17.47 13.82
N LYS A 43 -11.60 16.59 14.35
CA LYS A 43 -11.98 15.24 14.73
C LYS A 43 -11.24 14.86 16.00
N LYS A 44 -11.97 14.19 16.90
CA LYS A 44 -11.37 13.53 18.06
C LYS A 44 -11.19 12.05 17.76
N TYR A 45 -9.96 11.57 17.84
CA TYR A 45 -9.67 10.15 17.70
C TYR A 45 -10.15 9.40 18.94
N GLN A 46 -10.93 8.35 18.73
CA GLN A 46 -11.30 7.43 19.80
C GLN A 46 -10.05 6.67 20.24
N GLN A 47 -9.87 6.50 21.55
CA GLN A 47 -8.76 5.71 22.07
C GLN A 47 -9.05 4.23 21.83
N ILE A 48 -8.09 3.54 21.21
CA ILE A 48 -8.16 2.11 20.94
C ILE A 48 -7.21 1.42 21.92
N MET A 49 -7.72 0.48 22.71
CA MET A 49 -6.92 -0.24 23.69
C MET A 49 -6.56 -1.62 23.16
N LEU A 50 -5.26 -1.96 23.18
CA LEU A 50 -4.80 -3.32 22.90
C LEU A 50 -5.13 -4.25 24.07
N SER A 51 -5.50 -5.49 23.75
CA SER A 51 -5.90 -6.50 24.73
C SER A 51 -5.06 -7.77 24.58
N GLU A 52 -4.67 -8.32 25.73
CA GLU A 52 -3.98 -9.62 25.83
C GLU A 52 -4.84 -10.81 25.37
N SER A 53 -6.16 -10.61 25.20
CA SER A 53 -7.09 -11.65 24.74
C SER A 53 -6.91 -12.05 23.27
N TYR A 54 -6.17 -11.24 22.49
CA TYR A 54 -5.90 -11.48 21.07
C TYR A 54 -4.43 -11.83 20.83
N GLY A 55 -4.09 -12.14 19.58
CA GLY A 55 -2.74 -12.57 19.18
C GLY A 55 -2.36 -13.97 19.64
N LYS A 56 -3.33 -14.87 19.86
CA LYS A 56 -3.04 -16.27 20.16
C LYS A 56 -2.57 -16.99 18.89
N GLN A 57 -1.38 -17.60 18.94
CA GLN A 57 -0.91 -18.49 17.87
C GLN A 57 -1.78 -19.75 17.81
N VAL A 58 -2.25 -20.10 16.61
CA VAL A 58 -2.94 -21.36 16.33
C VAL A 58 -2.02 -22.30 15.54
N GLN A 59 -1.36 -21.79 14.50
CA GLN A 59 -0.44 -22.58 13.68
C GLN A 59 0.68 -21.68 13.17
N PHE A 60 1.92 -22.19 13.13
CA PHE A 60 3.06 -21.49 12.54
C PHE A 60 3.97 -22.50 11.85
N PHE A 61 4.08 -22.43 10.53
CA PHE A 61 4.79 -23.44 9.75
C PHE A 61 5.48 -22.83 8.54
N LYS A 62 6.66 -23.39 8.23
CA LYS A 62 7.44 -23.02 7.05
C LYS A 62 6.76 -23.56 5.80
N VAL A 63 6.60 -22.71 4.80
CA VAL A 63 6.01 -23.06 3.50
C VAL A 63 7.12 -23.27 2.45
N LEU A 64 8.10 -22.37 2.42
CA LEU A 64 9.18 -22.40 1.45
C LEU A 64 10.44 -21.70 1.98
N ASP A 65 11.53 -21.79 1.20
CA ASP A 65 12.69 -20.93 1.33
C ASP A 65 13.02 -20.26 -0.01
N TYR A 66 13.45 -19.00 0.08
CA TYR A 66 13.94 -18.22 -1.04
C TYR A 66 15.47 -18.18 -1.01
N LYS A 67 16.07 -18.35 -2.19
CA LYS A 67 17.50 -18.18 -2.39
C LYS A 67 17.83 -16.77 -2.92
N PRO A 68 18.89 -16.10 -2.41
CA PRO A 68 19.32 -14.77 -2.83
C PRO A 68 19.34 -14.56 -4.33
N GLU A 69 19.94 -15.48 -5.09
CA GLU A 69 20.11 -15.36 -6.53
C GLU A 69 18.78 -15.40 -7.30
N LYS A 70 17.80 -16.17 -6.78
CA LYS A 70 16.44 -16.24 -7.35
C LYS A 70 15.66 -14.97 -7.05
N LEU A 71 15.79 -14.43 -5.82
CA LEU A 71 15.16 -13.18 -5.44
C LEU A 71 15.71 -11.99 -6.23
N TYR A 72 17.01 -11.96 -6.46
CA TYR A 72 17.64 -10.93 -7.28
C TYR A 72 17.14 -10.96 -8.72
N LYS A 73 17.12 -12.13 -9.36
CA LYS A 73 16.56 -12.29 -10.71
C LYS A 73 15.08 -11.92 -10.77
N TYR A 74 14.30 -12.30 -9.76
CA TYR A 74 12.90 -11.94 -9.64
C TYR A 74 12.71 -10.43 -9.56
N TYR A 75 13.44 -9.74 -8.68
CA TYR A 75 13.33 -8.29 -8.52
C TYR A 75 13.75 -7.57 -9.80
N LEU A 76 14.86 -7.98 -10.42
CA LEU A 76 15.27 -7.45 -11.72
C LEU A 76 14.18 -7.61 -12.78
N ASN A 77 13.52 -8.78 -12.81
CA ASN A 77 12.40 -9.00 -13.73
C ASN A 77 11.27 -8.00 -13.46
N LYS A 78 10.91 -7.74 -12.19
CA LYS A 78 9.85 -6.77 -11.85
C LYS A 78 10.11 -5.35 -12.35
N ILE A 79 11.37 -4.91 -12.40
CA ILE A 79 11.72 -3.55 -12.84
C ILE A 79 12.20 -3.45 -14.29
N CYS A 80 12.42 -4.58 -14.99
CA CYS A 80 13.00 -4.60 -16.34
C CYS A 80 12.30 -5.51 -17.36
N ALA A 81 11.38 -6.38 -16.95
CA ALA A 81 10.71 -7.26 -17.89
C ALA A 81 9.78 -6.46 -18.82
N GLY A 82 9.84 -6.78 -20.12
CA GLY A 82 8.93 -6.20 -21.11
C GLY A 82 9.25 -4.78 -21.56
N ILE A 83 10.32 -4.14 -21.02
CA ILE A 83 10.72 -2.77 -21.38
C ILE A 83 12.00 -2.72 -22.21
N TYR A 84 12.27 -1.58 -22.85
CA TYR A 84 13.51 -1.36 -23.59
C TYR A 84 14.74 -1.44 -22.68
N ILE A 85 15.86 -1.96 -23.22
CA ILE A 85 17.12 -2.11 -22.47
C ILE A 85 17.60 -0.76 -21.89
N ALA A 86 17.45 0.32 -22.65
CA ALA A 86 17.79 1.66 -22.19
C ALA A 86 16.95 2.09 -20.97
N ASN A 87 15.65 1.79 -20.97
CA ASN A 87 14.75 2.10 -19.85
C ASN A 87 14.98 1.20 -18.64
N CYS A 88 15.36 -0.06 -18.86
CA CYS A 88 15.83 -0.93 -17.79
C CYS A 88 17.13 -0.39 -17.15
N SER A 89 18.09 0.11 -17.94
CA SER A 89 19.28 0.77 -17.38
C SER A 89 18.92 2.04 -16.62
N TYR A 90 18.03 2.87 -17.18
CA TYR A 90 17.51 4.09 -16.55
C TYR A 90 16.85 3.81 -15.19
N ASN A 91 16.02 2.77 -15.09
CA ASN A 91 15.43 2.33 -13.82
C ASN A 91 16.49 2.00 -12.77
N LYS A 92 17.54 1.24 -13.13
CA LYS A 92 18.60 0.85 -12.19
C LYS A 92 19.42 2.05 -11.74
N GLU A 93 19.76 2.94 -12.68
CA GLU A 93 20.50 4.18 -12.39
C GLU A 93 19.72 5.08 -11.44
N ASN A 94 18.41 5.27 -11.68
CA ASN A 94 17.56 6.08 -10.83
C ASN A 94 17.31 5.44 -9.46
N LEU A 95 17.12 4.11 -9.39
CA LEU A 95 17.03 3.42 -8.10
C LEU A 95 18.30 3.62 -7.28
N LYS A 96 19.48 3.54 -7.89
CA LYS A 96 20.75 3.80 -7.22
C LYS A 96 20.88 5.26 -6.80
N LEU A 97 20.57 6.20 -7.69
CA LEU A 97 20.61 7.64 -7.42
C LEU A 97 19.73 8.01 -6.23
N TYR A 98 18.52 7.48 -6.21
CA TYR A 98 17.48 7.90 -5.28
C TYR A 98 17.48 7.16 -3.96
N THR A 99 17.74 5.86 -3.99
CA THR A 99 17.67 5.00 -2.81
C THR A 99 19.05 4.59 -2.28
N GLY A 100 20.13 4.82 -3.05
CA GLY A 100 21.46 4.27 -2.78
C GLY A 100 21.61 2.79 -3.13
N THR A 101 20.51 2.10 -3.52
CA THR A 101 20.51 0.66 -3.80
C THR A 101 20.96 0.38 -5.23
N ASP A 102 22.13 -0.23 -5.38
CA ASP A 102 22.67 -0.60 -6.70
C ASP A 102 22.14 -1.96 -7.17
N VAL A 103 20.98 -1.95 -7.80
CA VAL A 103 20.33 -3.18 -8.31
C VAL A 103 21.00 -3.76 -9.57
N SER A 104 22.08 -3.15 -10.08
CA SER A 104 22.83 -3.68 -11.23
C SER A 104 23.58 -4.98 -10.93
N LYS A 105 23.74 -5.30 -9.63
CA LYS A 105 24.35 -6.54 -9.12
C LYS A 105 23.60 -7.04 -7.89
N GLU A 106 23.66 -8.35 -7.66
CA GLU A 106 22.98 -9.01 -6.54
C GLU A 106 23.35 -8.39 -5.19
N SER A 107 24.65 -8.18 -4.94
CA SER A 107 25.16 -7.67 -3.66
C SER A 107 24.76 -6.22 -3.35
N GLY A 108 24.20 -5.49 -4.32
CA GLY A 108 23.67 -4.14 -4.07
C GLY A 108 22.21 -4.15 -3.66
N LEU A 109 21.47 -5.23 -3.96
CA LEU A 109 20.08 -5.43 -3.52
C LEU A 109 20.02 -6.33 -2.28
N ILE A 110 20.67 -7.50 -2.32
CA ILE A 110 20.65 -8.49 -1.24
C ILE A 110 21.88 -8.29 -0.37
N ASP A 111 21.69 -8.15 0.95
CA ASP A 111 22.82 -8.07 1.88
C ASP A 111 23.60 -9.39 1.85
N SER A 112 24.93 -9.30 1.72
CA SER A 112 25.80 -10.47 1.54
C SER A 112 25.85 -11.41 2.75
N SER A 113 25.31 -10.99 3.90
CA SER A 113 25.14 -11.85 5.07
C SER A 113 23.92 -12.77 4.98
N ILE A 114 22.97 -12.52 4.07
CA ILE A 114 21.75 -13.33 3.91
C ILE A 114 22.04 -14.58 3.09
N LYS A 115 21.83 -15.75 3.69
CA LYS A 115 22.03 -17.06 3.05
C LYS A 115 20.75 -17.58 2.39
N SER A 116 19.61 -17.35 3.03
CA SER A 116 18.27 -17.67 2.54
C SER A 116 17.24 -16.87 3.31
N ILE A 117 16.00 -16.82 2.79
CA ILE A 117 14.86 -16.25 3.51
C ILE A 117 13.77 -17.29 3.56
N ASP A 118 13.38 -17.68 4.76
CA ASP A 118 12.31 -18.65 4.98
C ASP A 118 10.95 -17.94 5.00
N GLY A 119 9.99 -18.49 4.27
CA GLY A 119 8.59 -18.03 4.27
C GLY A 119 7.72 -18.92 5.12
N TYR A 120 7.00 -18.33 6.07
CA TYR A 120 6.09 -19.01 6.99
C TYR A 120 4.67 -18.47 6.84
N THR A 121 3.69 -19.35 7.06
CA THR A 121 2.30 -18.96 7.31
C THR A 121 2.02 -19.05 8.80
N LEU A 122 1.38 -18.01 9.34
CA LEU A 122 0.95 -17.90 10.73
C LEU A 122 -0.58 -17.78 10.76
N ASN A 123 -1.24 -18.71 11.45
CA ASN A 123 -2.65 -18.60 11.79
C ASN A 123 -2.76 -18.12 13.24
N TYR A 124 -3.53 -17.06 13.48
CA TYR A 124 -3.63 -16.41 14.77
C TYR A 124 -5.01 -15.79 14.98
N THR A 125 -5.32 -15.38 16.21
CA THR A 125 -6.57 -14.68 16.52
C THR A 125 -6.38 -13.16 16.45
N ALA A 126 -7.16 -12.47 15.63
CA ALA A 126 -7.33 -11.02 15.62
C ALA A 126 -8.67 -10.60 16.26
N VAL A 127 -9.04 -9.33 16.14
CA VAL A 127 -10.33 -8.79 16.58
C VAL A 127 -11.12 -8.32 15.36
N ASN A 128 -12.39 -8.73 15.23
CA ASN A 128 -13.26 -8.29 14.14
C ASN A 128 -14.00 -6.97 14.45
N ASN A 129 -14.83 -6.52 13.52
CA ASN A 129 -15.58 -5.27 13.64
C ASN A 129 -16.60 -5.27 14.78
N GLU A 130 -17.04 -6.43 15.27
CA GLU A 130 -17.91 -6.56 16.46
C GLU A 130 -17.13 -6.72 17.77
N GLY A 131 -15.80 -6.60 17.75
CA GLY A 131 -14.96 -6.74 18.94
C GLY A 131 -14.80 -8.19 19.41
N LYS A 132 -15.00 -9.18 18.53
CA LYS A 132 -14.88 -10.61 18.84
C LYS A 132 -13.58 -11.20 18.26
N PRO A 133 -13.02 -12.25 18.88
CA PRO A 133 -11.89 -12.97 18.31
C PRO A 133 -12.22 -13.57 16.95
N GLN A 134 -11.38 -13.31 15.94
CA GLN A 134 -11.49 -13.86 14.59
C GLN A 134 -10.22 -14.63 14.24
N LEU A 135 -10.37 -15.83 13.69
CA LEU A 135 -9.23 -16.62 13.21
C LEU A 135 -8.80 -16.09 11.84
N VAL A 136 -7.56 -15.63 11.73
CA VAL A 136 -6.97 -15.03 10.51
C VAL A 136 -5.59 -15.60 10.24
N SER A 137 -5.06 -15.34 9.04
CA SER A 137 -3.73 -15.75 8.61
C SER A 137 -2.84 -14.57 8.23
N GLY A 138 -1.54 -14.83 8.10
CA GLY A 138 -0.58 -13.89 7.56
C GLY A 138 0.75 -14.56 7.22
N ALA A 139 1.57 -13.88 6.43
CA ALA A 139 2.91 -14.31 6.07
C ALA A 139 3.98 -13.74 6.99
N VAL A 140 5.02 -14.53 7.26
CA VAL A 140 6.24 -14.09 7.94
C VAL A 140 7.46 -14.50 7.12
N LEU A 141 8.32 -13.54 6.82
CA LEU A 141 9.59 -13.76 6.14
C LEU A 141 10.74 -13.61 7.14
N ILE A 142 11.56 -14.64 7.28
CA ILE A 142 12.66 -14.69 8.25
C ILE A 142 13.97 -14.95 7.52
N PRO A 143 14.90 -13.98 7.47
CA PRO A 143 16.22 -14.20 6.87
C PRO A 143 17.11 -15.08 7.76
N ASP A 144 17.75 -16.09 7.16
CA ASP A 144 18.94 -16.74 7.73
C ASP A 144 20.16 -15.87 7.41
N SER A 145 20.67 -15.20 8.43
CA SER A 145 21.73 -14.19 8.31
C SER A 145 22.95 -14.53 9.14
N ALA A 146 24.14 -14.26 8.58
CA ALA A 146 25.41 -14.31 9.31
C ALA A 146 25.62 -13.12 10.25
N LYS A 147 24.78 -12.08 10.17
CA LYS A 147 24.79 -10.90 11.04
C LYS A 147 23.46 -10.79 11.82
N PRO A 148 23.44 -10.08 12.97
CA PRO A 148 22.18 -9.78 13.64
C PRO A 148 21.19 -9.08 12.70
N LEU A 149 19.92 -9.49 12.75
CA LEU A 149 18.84 -8.87 11.98
C LEU A 149 18.58 -7.46 12.49
N LYS A 150 18.15 -6.56 11.59
CA LYS A 150 17.96 -5.13 11.87
C LYS A 150 16.69 -4.84 12.70
N GLY A 151 15.71 -5.72 12.65
CA GLY A 151 14.43 -5.56 13.35
C GLY A 151 13.29 -6.21 12.59
N ILE A 152 12.08 -5.70 12.82
CA ILE A 152 10.85 -6.20 12.23
C ILE A 152 10.18 -5.10 11.42
N VAL A 153 9.72 -5.43 10.21
CA VAL A 153 8.82 -4.59 9.42
C VAL A 153 7.44 -5.24 9.42
N LEU A 154 6.47 -4.60 10.07
CA LEU A 154 5.06 -4.92 9.92
C LEU A 154 4.54 -4.19 8.68
N PHE A 155 4.20 -4.96 7.64
CA PHE A 155 3.80 -4.44 6.33
C PHE A 155 2.35 -4.78 6.01
N TYR A 156 1.55 -3.75 5.79
CA TYR A 156 0.15 -3.84 5.38
C TYR A 156 0.04 -3.82 3.84
N HIS A 157 -0.54 -4.86 3.24
CA HIS A 157 -0.71 -4.95 1.79
C HIS A 157 -1.78 -3.99 1.24
N HIS A 158 -1.76 -3.82 -0.08
CA HIS A 158 -2.72 -3.02 -0.82
C HIS A 158 -4.03 -3.75 -1.07
N THR A 159 -5.00 -3.07 -1.67
CA THR A 159 -6.31 -3.62 -2.00
C THR A 159 -6.20 -4.89 -2.84
N ILE A 160 -6.98 -5.90 -2.47
CA ILE A 160 -7.21 -7.13 -3.22
C ILE A 160 -8.71 -7.48 -3.14
N LEU A 161 -9.27 -7.99 -4.23
CA LEU A 161 -10.63 -8.51 -4.31
C LEU A 161 -10.64 -10.03 -4.41
N ASP A 162 -9.56 -10.65 -4.90
CA ASP A 162 -9.37 -12.09 -4.77
C ASP A 162 -8.90 -12.43 -3.36
N LYS A 163 -9.79 -13.07 -2.59
CA LYS A 163 -9.54 -13.44 -1.20
C LYS A 163 -8.37 -14.41 -0.99
N ASN A 164 -7.82 -14.97 -2.07
CA ASN A 164 -6.63 -15.82 -2.05
C ASN A 164 -5.37 -15.11 -2.57
N ASN A 165 -5.46 -13.87 -3.06
CA ASN A 165 -4.34 -13.09 -3.58
C ASN A 165 -3.60 -12.35 -2.45
N ILE A 166 -3.27 -13.12 -1.40
CA ILE A 166 -2.81 -12.65 -0.09
C ILE A 166 -1.32 -12.96 0.12
N PRO A 167 -0.64 -12.26 1.04
CA PRO A 167 0.75 -12.55 1.40
C PRO A 167 1.00 -14.02 1.80
N SER A 168 0.13 -14.64 2.60
CA SER A 168 0.36 -16.01 3.09
C SER A 168 0.15 -17.12 2.07
N ASN A 169 -0.38 -16.80 0.88
CA ASN A 169 -0.56 -17.74 -0.22
C ASN A 169 0.66 -17.74 -1.17
N PHE A 170 1.82 -18.11 -0.63
CA PHE A 170 3.12 -18.06 -1.32
C PHE A 170 3.21 -18.69 -2.72
N ASN A 171 2.30 -19.61 -3.06
CA ASN A 171 2.31 -20.36 -4.32
C ASN A 171 1.12 -20.02 -5.23
N GLY A 172 0.17 -19.23 -4.76
CA GLY A 172 -1.10 -18.99 -5.45
C GLY A 172 -1.50 -17.52 -5.59
N ASP A 173 -0.74 -16.59 -4.99
CA ASP A 173 -0.95 -15.16 -5.13
C ASP A 173 -0.43 -14.64 -6.47
N ASP A 174 -1.26 -13.88 -7.18
CA ASP A 174 -0.92 -13.36 -8.52
C ASP A 174 0.13 -12.25 -8.41
N PHE A 175 0.04 -11.44 -7.37
CA PHE A 175 0.95 -10.32 -7.15
C PHE A 175 2.34 -10.76 -6.69
N GLN A 176 2.48 -11.96 -6.11
CA GLN A 176 3.73 -12.48 -5.55
C GLN A 176 4.35 -11.51 -4.52
N LEU A 177 3.51 -10.92 -3.67
CA LEU A 177 3.90 -9.86 -2.74
C LEU A 177 4.93 -10.36 -1.74
N SER A 178 4.76 -11.58 -1.20
CA SER A 178 5.74 -12.19 -0.29
C SER A 178 7.12 -12.36 -0.94
N ARG A 179 7.17 -12.71 -2.24
CA ARG A 179 8.45 -12.81 -2.97
C ARG A 179 9.06 -11.44 -3.22
N LEU A 180 8.24 -10.42 -3.50
CA LEU A 180 8.69 -9.04 -3.64
C LEU A 180 9.27 -8.49 -2.33
N MET A 181 8.56 -8.66 -1.22
CA MET A 181 9.00 -8.27 0.12
C MET A 181 10.26 -9.03 0.54
N ALA A 182 10.37 -10.32 0.20
CA ALA A 182 11.59 -11.08 0.43
C ALA A 182 12.78 -10.48 -0.34
N SER A 183 12.57 -10.08 -1.60
CA SER A 183 13.63 -9.53 -2.44
C SER A 183 14.05 -8.10 -2.10
N ALA A 184 13.14 -7.27 -1.58
CA ALA A 184 13.38 -5.84 -1.37
C ALA A 184 13.66 -5.46 0.10
N ILE A 185 13.00 -6.11 1.06
CA ILE A 185 13.03 -5.74 2.48
C ILE A 185 13.70 -6.83 3.33
N ALA A 186 13.24 -8.09 3.23
CA ALA A 186 13.80 -9.16 4.07
C ALA A 186 15.27 -9.45 3.71
N SER A 187 15.62 -9.31 2.43
CA SER A 187 16.98 -9.39 1.90
C SER A 187 17.94 -8.31 2.42
N ASP A 188 17.42 -7.24 3.03
CA ASP A 188 18.22 -6.23 3.71
C ASP A 188 18.42 -6.54 5.21
N GLY A 189 17.90 -7.67 5.69
CA GLY A 189 18.10 -8.15 7.07
C GLY A 189 16.97 -7.82 8.04
N TYR A 190 15.74 -7.61 7.54
CA TYR A 190 14.54 -7.45 8.37
C TYR A 190 13.69 -8.72 8.41
N VAL A 191 13.09 -9.02 9.56
CA VAL A 191 11.93 -9.92 9.59
C VAL A 191 10.73 -9.14 9.04
N VAL A 192 9.98 -9.71 8.10
CA VAL A 192 8.79 -9.05 7.54
C VAL A 192 7.55 -9.80 7.98
N VAL A 193 6.58 -9.08 8.54
CA VAL A 193 5.30 -9.60 9.03
C VAL A 193 4.19 -8.96 8.21
N MET A 194 3.36 -9.78 7.55
CA MET A 194 2.33 -9.32 6.62
C MET A 194 1.00 -9.99 6.97
N PRO A 195 0.07 -9.32 7.66
CA PRO A 195 -1.25 -9.87 7.90
C PRO A 195 -2.01 -9.99 6.57
N ASP A 196 -2.83 -11.03 6.42
CA ASP A 196 -3.71 -11.17 5.25
C ASP A 196 -5.00 -10.35 5.37
N TYR A 197 -5.27 -9.74 6.53
CA TYR A 197 -6.51 -9.05 6.90
C TYR A 197 -7.71 -9.95 7.20
N ILE A 198 -8.72 -9.34 7.82
CA ILE A 198 -10.04 -9.96 8.03
C ILE A 198 -10.75 -10.06 6.69
N GLY A 199 -11.45 -11.17 6.47
CA GLY A 199 -12.16 -11.45 5.22
C GLY A 199 -11.34 -12.17 4.15
N PHE A 200 -10.08 -12.46 4.41
CA PHE A 200 -9.15 -13.06 3.46
C PHE A 200 -8.45 -14.32 4.01
N GLY A 201 -7.82 -15.10 3.13
CA GLY A 201 -7.09 -16.31 3.51
C GLY A 201 -7.97 -17.33 4.20
N ILE A 202 -7.64 -17.70 5.44
CA ILE A 202 -8.46 -18.66 6.19
C ILE A 202 -9.80 -18.07 6.67
N ASP A 203 -9.96 -16.75 6.61
CA ASP A 203 -11.16 -15.99 7.02
C ASP A 203 -12.03 -15.57 5.81
N GLN A 204 -12.08 -16.37 4.76
CA GLN A 204 -12.81 -16.04 3.52
C GLN A 204 -14.32 -15.83 3.68
N GLN A 205 -14.91 -16.23 4.82
CA GLN A 205 -16.34 -16.08 5.07
C GLN A 205 -16.72 -14.69 5.54
N SER A 206 -15.78 -13.94 6.12
CA SER A 206 -16.01 -12.57 6.58
C SER A 206 -15.95 -11.61 5.39
N VAL A 207 -16.76 -10.54 5.45
CA VAL A 207 -16.61 -9.43 4.51
C VAL A 207 -15.40 -8.62 4.94
N HIS A 208 -14.53 -8.28 4.01
CA HIS A 208 -13.35 -7.49 4.32
C HIS A 208 -13.77 -6.09 4.83
N PRO A 209 -13.32 -5.66 6.03
CA PRO A 209 -13.63 -4.32 6.56
C PRO A 209 -12.79 -3.26 5.86
N TYR A 210 -13.06 -3.08 4.56
CA TYR A 210 -12.27 -2.24 3.67
C TYR A 210 -12.40 -0.77 4.04
N ILE A 211 -11.24 -0.10 4.11
CA ILE A 211 -10.89 1.34 4.18
C ILE A 211 -11.69 2.28 5.09
N LEU A 212 -13.01 2.12 5.25
CA LEU A 212 -13.85 2.83 6.22
C LEU A 212 -13.74 2.27 7.64
N TYR A 213 -13.09 1.11 7.81
CA TYR A 213 -12.88 0.42 9.10
C TYR A 213 -11.39 0.13 9.36
N PRO A 214 -10.50 1.11 9.16
CA PRO A 214 -9.07 0.87 9.11
C PRO A 214 -8.47 0.34 10.41
N GLU A 215 -9.10 0.65 11.55
CA GLU A 215 -8.69 0.20 12.88
C GLU A 215 -8.66 -1.33 12.98
N VAL A 216 -9.60 -2.01 12.32
CA VAL A 216 -9.76 -3.46 12.42
C VAL A 216 -8.54 -4.18 11.83
N ASN A 217 -8.12 -3.79 10.64
CA ASN A 217 -6.95 -4.39 9.98
C ASN A 217 -5.63 -3.90 10.59
N ALA A 218 -5.56 -2.64 11.05
CA ALA A 218 -4.42 -2.17 11.84
C ALA A 218 -4.23 -3.01 13.13
N LEU A 219 -5.31 -3.33 13.85
CA LEU A 219 -5.26 -4.22 15.01
C LEU A 219 -4.87 -5.65 14.62
N SER A 220 -5.40 -6.16 13.52
CA SER A 220 -5.04 -7.49 13.01
C SER A 220 -3.53 -7.65 12.82
N GLY A 221 -2.86 -6.66 12.21
CA GLY A 221 -1.40 -6.69 12.05
C GLY A 221 -0.64 -6.57 13.36
N LEU A 222 -1.08 -5.70 14.28
CA LEU A 222 -0.43 -5.56 15.60
C LEU A 222 -0.54 -6.83 16.44
N TYR A 223 -1.69 -7.50 16.43
CA TYR A 223 -1.87 -8.76 17.15
C TYR A 223 -1.08 -9.93 16.54
N MET A 224 -0.63 -9.82 15.28
CA MET A 224 0.26 -10.79 14.65
C MET A 224 1.69 -10.76 15.23
N LEU A 225 2.11 -9.68 15.90
CA LEU A 225 3.45 -9.57 16.51
C LEU A 225 3.61 -10.47 17.74
N LYS A 226 2.59 -10.51 18.61
CA LYS A 226 2.59 -11.27 19.86
C LYS A 226 2.95 -12.76 19.71
N PRO A 227 2.36 -13.54 18.79
CA PRO A 227 2.71 -14.95 18.64
C PRO A 227 4.17 -15.17 18.21
N LEU A 228 4.83 -14.17 17.62
CA LEU A 228 6.20 -14.28 17.13
C LEU A 228 7.26 -14.07 18.22
N GLU A 229 6.91 -13.56 19.39
CA GLU A 229 7.85 -13.20 20.46
C GLU A 229 8.79 -14.34 20.85
N SER A 230 8.24 -15.54 21.01
CA SER A 230 9.03 -16.72 21.42
C SER A 230 10.03 -17.18 20.37
N THR A 231 9.70 -16.99 19.08
CA THR A 231 10.58 -17.28 17.95
C THR A 231 11.68 -16.23 17.87
N LEU A 232 11.30 -14.95 17.95
CA LEU A 232 12.21 -13.82 17.84
C LEU A 232 13.18 -13.72 19.03
N ALA A 233 12.78 -14.15 20.23
CA ALA A 233 13.64 -14.20 21.40
C ALA A 233 14.87 -15.10 21.23
N LYS A 234 14.80 -16.09 20.34
CA LYS A 234 15.88 -17.04 20.05
C LYS A 234 16.81 -16.56 18.92
N MET A 235 16.49 -15.45 18.28
CA MET A 235 17.21 -14.94 17.11
C MET A 235 18.24 -13.87 17.50
N ALA A 236 19.33 -13.81 16.74
CA ALA A 236 20.25 -12.69 16.79
C ALA A 236 19.60 -11.48 16.08
N ILE A 237 19.04 -10.56 16.86
CA ILE A 237 18.41 -9.33 16.37
C ILE A 237 19.03 -8.15 17.12
N ASN A 238 19.33 -7.07 16.41
CA ASN A 238 19.74 -5.80 17.01
C ASN A 238 18.64 -5.30 17.94
N ARG A 239 19.04 -4.68 19.06
CA ARG A 239 18.12 -4.18 20.07
C ARG A 239 18.40 -2.71 20.37
N ILE A 240 17.33 -1.95 20.58
CA ILE A 240 17.35 -0.56 21.05
C ILE A 240 16.64 -0.58 22.40
N ASP A 241 17.32 -0.14 23.45
CA ASP A 241 16.81 -0.18 24.84
C ASP A 241 16.27 -1.56 25.24
N ASN A 242 17.03 -2.61 24.91
CA ASN A 242 16.69 -4.03 25.11
C ASN A 242 15.44 -4.54 24.35
N LYS A 243 14.77 -3.69 23.57
CA LYS A 243 13.63 -4.04 22.73
C LYS A 243 14.04 -4.27 21.28
N ILE A 244 13.26 -5.08 20.58
CA ILE A 244 13.35 -5.33 19.14
C ILE A 244 12.81 -4.11 18.40
N PRO A 245 13.60 -3.49 17.50
CA PRO A 245 13.13 -2.42 16.62
C PRO A 245 11.94 -2.88 15.77
N LEU A 246 10.83 -2.16 15.89
CA LEU A 246 9.64 -2.32 15.06
C LEU A 246 9.54 -1.14 14.10
N TYR A 247 9.34 -1.45 12.83
CA TYR A 247 9.02 -0.53 11.76
C TYR A 247 7.65 -0.90 11.21
N ILE A 248 6.86 0.11 10.87
CA ILE A 248 5.52 -0.11 10.31
C ILE A 248 5.47 0.53 8.93
N SER A 249 4.92 -0.18 7.95
CA SER A 249 4.76 0.32 6.59
C SER A 249 3.57 -0.35 5.92
N GLY A 250 3.18 0.15 4.76
CA GLY A 250 2.12 -0.43 3.95
C GLY A 250 1.92 0.39 2.68
N TYR A 251 1.26 -0.22 1.69
CA TYR A 251 1.07 0.37 0.37
C TYR A 251 -0.42 0.58 0.08
N SER A 252 -0.79 1.73 -0.49
CA SER A 252 -2.18 2.03 -0.86
C SER A 252 -3.12 1.97 0.36
N GLU A 253 -4.16 1.15 0.33
CA GLU A 253 -4.97 0.78 1.50
C GLU A 253 -4.11 0.54 2.76
N GLY A 254 -3.08 -0.31 2.65
CA GLY A 254 -2.19 -0.64 3.74
C GLY A 254 -1.36 0.54 4.25
N GLY A 255 -1.15 1.58 3.43
CA GLY A 255 -0.54 2.83 3.88
C GLY A 255 -1.39 3.52 4.95
N SER A 256 -2.71 3.52 4.79
CA SER A 256 -3.64 4.04 5.81
C SER A 256 -3.60 3.19 7.08
N TYR A 257 -3.61 1.86 6.94
CA TYR A 257 -3.53 0.94 8.09
C TYR A 257 -2.21 1.06 8.85
N ALA A 258 -1.10 1.29 8.15
CA ALA A 258 0.20 1.55 8.76
C ALA A 258 0.17 2.79 9.68
N LEU A 259 -0.49 3.87 9.25
CA LEU A 259 -0.58 5.09 10.04
C LEU A 259 -1.54 4.94 11.24
N TRP A 260 -2.65 4.21 11.07
CA TRP A 260 -3.53 3.81 12.17
C TRP A 260 -2.80 2.92 13.19
N ALA A 261 -2.05 1.92 12.72
CA ALA A 261 -1.27 1.04 13.58
C ALA A 261 -0.20 1.82 14.37
N ALA A 262 0.47 2.77 13.74
CA ALA A 262 1.44 3.64 14.43
C ALA A 262 0.78 4.45 15.54
N LYS A 263 -0.39 5.04 15.30
CA LYS A 263 -1.16 5.74 16.32
C LYS A 263 -1.53 4.81 17.48
N ILE A 264 -2.09 3.63 17.17
CA ILE A 264 -2.50 2.64 18.18
C ILE A 264 -1.29 2.25 19.05
N VAL A 265 -0.13 2.00 18.44
CA VAL A 265 1.10 1.65 19.18
C VAL A 265 1.50 2.75 20.17
N GLN A 266 1.47 4.00 19.73
CA GLN A 266 1.87 5.15 20.55
C GLN A 266 0.86 5.46 21.66
N ASP A 267 -0.43 5.22 21.43
CA ASP A 267 -1.48 5.35 22.44
C ASP A 267 -1.48 4.21 23.48
N ASN A 268 -0.73 3.12 23.22
CA ASN A 268 -0.71 1.90 24.05
C ASN A 268 0.69 1.57 24.61
N SER A 269 1.39 2.58 25.15
CA SER A 269 2.73 2.41 25.72
C SER A 269 2.79 1.31 26.79
N ASP A 270 1.78 1.17 27.64
CA ASP A 270 1.72 0.14 28.70
C ASP A 270 1.67 -1.29 28.14
N TYR A 271 1.00 -1.49 27.00
CA TYR A 271 1.01 -2.77 26.30
C TYR A 271 2.42 -3.05 25.78
N PHE A 272 2.99 -2.12 25.00
CA PHE A 272 4.33 -2.27 24.42
C PHE A 272 5.48 -2.24 25.44
N ASN A 273 5.24 -1.84 26.70
CA ASN A 273 6.19 -1.99 27.79
C ASN A 273 6.31 -3.42 28.30
N LYS A 274 5.26 -4.23 28.15
CA LYS A 274 5.24 -5.65 28.51
C LYS A 274 5.69 -6.57 27.38
N HIS A 275 5.73 -6.04 26.15
CA HIS A 275 6.13 -6.75 24.95
C HIS A 275 7.52 -6.30 24.46
N PRO A 276 8.24 -7.14 23.70
CA PRO A 276 9.63 -6.88 23.35
C PRO A 276 9.79 -5.91 22.17
N PHE A 277 8.75 -5.19 21.74
CA PHE A 277 8.79 -4.35 20.53
C PHE A 277 8.87 -2.87 20.88
N SER A 278 9.67 -2.11 20.12
CA SER A 278 9.73 -0.67 20.20
C SER A 278 9.60 -0.05 18.82
N LEU A 279 8.53 0.70 18.58
CA LEU A 279 8.31 1.41 17.31
C LEU A 279 9.41 2.46 17.11
N GLN A 280 10.19 2.30 16.04
CA GLN A 280 11.27 3.23 15.67
C GLN A 280 10.82 4.23 14.63
N LYS A 281 10.09 3.78 13.60
CA LYS A 281 9.67 4.62 12.48
C LYS A 281 8.48 4.00 11.75
N THR A 282 7.59 4.86 11.26
CA THR A 282 6.49 4.47 10.36
C THR A 282 6.75 5.05 8.99
N VAL A 283 6.68 4.22 7.94
CA VAL A 283 6.92 4.62 6.55
C VAL A 283 5.70 4.22 5.71
N PRO A 284 4.59 4.96 5.80
CA PRO A 284 3.38 4.65 5.03
C PRO A 284 3.53 5.13 3.58
N ILE A 285 3.06 4.33 2.62
CA ILE A 285 3.31 4.52 1.18
C ILE A 285 1.96 4.71 0.47
N LEU A 286 1.73 5.88 -0.12
CA LEU A 286 0.56 6.19 -0.95
C LEU A 286 -0.79 5.87 -0.28
N GLY A 287 -0.93 6.14 1.02
CA GLY A 287 -2.13 5.80 1.77
C GLY A 287 -3.29 6.76 1.59
N ALA A 288 -4.52 6.24 1.64
CA ALA A 288 -5.75 7.03 1.76
C ALA A 288 -5.93 7.50 3.22
N TYR A 289 -5.16 8.51 3.63
CA TYR A 289 -5.15 9.04 5.00
C TYR A 289 -6.30 10.02 5.26
N ASN A 290 -6.73 10.74 4.23
CA ASN A 290 -7.85 11.69 4.25
C ASN A 290 -8.96 11.13 3.36
N ILE A 291 -9.79 10.29 3.96
CA ILE A 291 -10.87 9.60 3.27
C ILE A 291 -12.03 10.57 3.04
N SER A 292 -12.40 11.35 4.06
CA SER A 292 -13.61 12.17 4.03
C SER A 292 -13.55 13.36 3.07
N LYS A 293 -12.39 14.04 2.97
CA LYS A 293 -12.25 15.25 2.14
C LYS A 293 -11.50 15.04 0.84
N VAL A 294 -10.56 14.09 0.80
CA VAL A 294 -9.73 13.85 -0.39
C VAL A 294 -10.25 12.63 -1.15
N THR A 295 -10.14 11.44 -0.56
CA THR A 295 -10.38 10.18 -1.29
C THR A 295 -11.82 10.03 -1.76
N TRP A 296 -12.81 10.37 -0.92
CA TRP A 296 -14.21 10.27 -1.28
C TRP A 296 -14.60 11.28 -2.37
N SER A 297 -14.09 12.51 -2.28
CA SER A 297 -14.25 13.52 -3.33
C SER A 297 -13.61 13.07 -4.65
N TYR A 298 -12.40 12.50 -4.57
CA TYR A 298 -11.65 12.03 -5.73
C TYR A 298 -12.39 10.97 -6.55
N VAL A 299 -13.03 9.99 -5.88
CA VAL A 299 -13.79 8.94 -6.57
C VAL A 299 -15.11 9.46 -7.15
N LEU A 300 -15.80 10.38 -6.45
CA LEU A 300 -17.07 10.95 -6.88
C LEU A 300 -16.91 12.02 -7.97
N ASN A 301 -15.73 12.60 -8.15
CA ASN A 301 -15.44 13.57 -9.19
C ASN A 301 -14.66 12.96 -10.35
N SER A 302 -14.86 13.53 -11.54
CA SER A 302 -14.07 13.15 -12.70
C SER A 302 -12.69 13.75 -12.66
N GLN A 303 -11.70 12.91 -12.89
CA GLN A 303 -10.29 13.26 -12.81
C GLN A 303 -9.72 13.39 -14.21
N THR A 304 -8.89 14.41 -14.40
CA THR A 304 -8.30 14.77 -15.68
C THR A 304 -6.79 14.83 -15.57
N LYS A 305 -6.10 14.78 -16.73
CA LYS A 305 -4.65 14.98 -16.80
C LYS A 305 -4.27 16.48 -16.79
N ASP A 306 -4.92 17.27 -15.95
CA ASP A 306 -4.57 18.68 -15.74
C ASP A 306 -3.49 18.81 -14.68
N LYS A 307 -2.26 19.15 -15.09
CA LYS A 307 -1.09 19.25 -14.20
C LYS A 307 -1.24 20.33 -13.12
N GLN A 308 -2.19 21.25 -13.27
CA GLN A 308 -2.51 22.26 -12.25
C GLN A 308 -3.46 21.72 -11.18
N SER A 309 -4.14 20.59 -11.45
CA SER A 309 -5.03 19.96 -10.48
C SER A 309 -4.23 19.33 -9.33
N PRO A 310 -4.62 19.55 -8.06
CA PRO A 310 -4.03 18.85 -6.91
C PRO A 310 -4.26 17.32 -6.98
N ASP A 311 -5.25 16.89 -7.75
CA ASP A 311 -5.62 15.49 -7.98
C ASP A 311 -5.13 14.99 -9.36
N TYR A 312 -4.09 15.59 -9.93
CA TYR A 312 -3.53 15.16 -11.21
C TYR A 312 -3.24 13.66 -11.23
N ILE A 313 -3.75 13.00 -12.27
CA ILE A 313 -3.54 11.58 -12.54
C ILE A 313 -2.49 11.37 -13.62
N GLU A 314 -1.62 10.37 -13.44
CA GLU A 314 -0.63 9.97 -14.44
C GLU A 314 -1.30 9.34 -15.66
N ASN A 315 -2.32 8.51 -15.44
CA ASN A 315 -2.96 7.69 -16.45
C ASN A 315 -4.48 7.55 -16.23
N SER A 316 -5.26 8.12 -17.16
CA SER A 316 -6.72 8.03 -17.16
C SER A 316 -7.23 6.60 -17.22
N TRP A 317 -6.57 5.69 -17.96
CA TRP A 317 -6.99 4.29 -18.02
C TRP A 317 -6.88 3.58 -16.67
N VAL A 318 -5.83 3.88 -15.89
CA VAL A 318 -5.66 3.32 -14.54
C VAL A 318 -6.79 3.81 -13.63
N THR A 319 -7.06 5.11 -13.67
CA THR A 319 -8.15 5.73 -12.89
C THR A 319 -9.51 5.11 -13.24
N GLU A 320 -9.81 5.03 -14.54
CA GLU A 320 -11.07 4.50 -15.07
C GLU A 320 -11.27 3.03 -14.75
N PHE A 321 -10.21 2.22 -14.76
CA PHE A 321 -10.29 0.79 -14.46
C PHE A 321 -10.37 0.50 -12.96
N ALA A 322 -9.63 1.23 -12.13
CA ALA A 322 -9.54 0.93 -10.70
C ALA A 322 -10.75 1.45 -9.92
N LYS A 323 -11.23 2.66 -10.22
CA LYS A 323 -12.25 3.36 -9.42
C LYS A 323 -13.52 2.53 -9.15
N PRO A 324 -14.15 1.85 -10.13
CA PRO A 324 -15.35 1.06 -9.87
C PRO A 324 -15.14 -0.05 -8.84
N GLY A 325 -14.01 -0.77 -8.91
CA GLY A 325 -13.67 -1.84 -7.97
C GLY A 325 -13.41 -1.33 -6.56
N LEU A 326 -12.60 -0.28 -6.42
CA LEU A 326 -12.29 0.32 -5.12
C LEU A 326 -13.53 0.92 -4.46
N TYR A 327 -14.39 1.58 -5.24
CA TYR A 327 -15.61 2.17 -4.73
C TYR A 327 -16.61 1.10 -4.28
N VAL A 328 -16.80 0.05 -5.09
CA VAL A 328 -17.76 -0.99 -4.74
C VAL A 328 -17.32 -1.78 -3.50
N ASP A 329 -16.03 -2.01 -3.32
CA ASP A 329 -15.49 -2.68 -2.12
C ASP A 329 -15.76 -1.83 -0.86
N ALA A 330 -15.52 -0.52 -0.94
CA ALA A 330 -15.78 0.42 0.15
C ALA A 330 -17.26 0.49 0.52
N VAL A 331 -18.13 0.63 -0.49
CA VAL A 331 -19.57 0.69 -0.28
C VAL A 331 -20.14 -0.65 0.17
N HIS A 332 -19.61 -1.78 -0.31
CA HIS A 332 -20.04 -3.11 0.12
C HIS A 332 -19.69 -3.35 1.58
N SER A 333 -18.46 -3.05 1.99
CA SER A 333 -18.02 -3.09 3.39
C SER A 333 -18.92 -2.22 4.27
N TYR A 334 -19.20 -0.97 3.87
CA TYR A 334 -20.15 -0.11 4.57
C TYR A 334 -21.55 -0.73 4.67
N GLN A 335 -22.09 -1.22 3.55
CA GLN A 335 -23.42 -1.83 3.49
C GLN A 335 -23.55 -3.04 4.43
N TYR A 336 -22.49 -3.85 4.52
CA TYR A 336 -22.49 -5.06 5.33
C TYR A 336 -22.50 -4.72 6.83
N TYR A 337 -21.54 -3.89 7.27
CA TYR A 337 -21.33 -3.60 8.68
C TYR A 337 -22.34 -2.59 9.26
N GLU A 338 -22.92 -1.73 8.43
CA GLU A 338 -23.98 -0.79 8.84
C GLU A 338 -25.38 -1.26 8.41
N SER A 339 -25.54 -2.54 8.05
CA SER A 339 -26.82 -3.08 7.53
C SER A 339 -28.04 -2.80 8.41
N ALA A 340 -27.85 -2.76 9.73
CA ALA A 340 -28.92 -2.46 10.69
C ALA A 340 -29.43 -1.00 10.62
N SER A 341 -28.63 -0.06 10.11
CA SER A 341 -29.03 1.35 9.96
C SER A 341 -29.56 1.70 8.57
N LEU A 342 -29.52 0.74 7.63
CA LEU A 342 -29.90 0.95 6.23
C LEU A 342 -31.34 0.53 5.98
N ASN A 343 -32.13 1.44 5.41
CA ASN A 343 -33.55 1.21 5.11
C ASN A 343 -33.82 0.84 3.64
N SER A 344 -32.79 0.93 2.77
CA SER A 344 -32.91 0.71 1.33
C SER A 344 -31.62 0.15 0.73
N PRO A 345 -31.67 -0.57 -0.40
CA PRO A 345 -30.48 -0.95 -1.17
C PRO A 345 -29.66 0.28 -1.59
N ILE A 346 -28.33 0.17 -1.51
CA ILE A 346 -27.42 1.29 -1.83
C ILE A 346 -27.06 1.33 -3.32
N PHE A 347 -26.76 0.16 -3.90
CA PHE A 347 -26.27 0.07 -5.27
C PHE A 347 -27.36 0.29 -6.32
N ASN A 348 -26.97 0.84 -7.47
CA ASN A 348 -27.80 0.85 -8.65
C ASN A 348 -28.16 -0.60 -9.05
N PRO A 349 -29.45 -0.95 -9.20
CA PRO A 349 -29.87 -2.33 -9.50
C PRO A 349 -29.27 -2.93 -10.78
N GLU A 350 -29.08 -2.11 -11.83
CA GLU A 350 -28.49 -2.56 -13.10
C GLU A 350 -27.00 -2.86 -12.94
N PHE A 351 -26.29 -2.06 -12.14
CA PHE A 351 -24.89 -2.30 -11.79
C PHE A 351 -24.75 -3.58 -10.94
N LEU A 352 -25.61 -3.74 -9.93
CA LEU A 352 -25.65 -4.89 -9.03
C LEU A 352 -25.91 -6.21 -9.77
N ALA A 353 -26.68 -6.17 -10.85
CA ALA A 353 -27.01 -7.35 -11.66
C ALA A 353 -25.80 -7.98 -12.36
N CYS A 354 -24.72 -7.21 -12.57
CA CYS A 354 -23.46 -7.61 -13.18
C CYS A 354 -23.57 -8.73 -14.22
N ASN A 355 -24.08 -8.41 -15.42
CA ASN A 355 -24.39 -9.45 -16.41
C ASN A 355 -23.17 -10.27 -16.88
N ASN A 356 -21.96 -9.71 -16.78
CA ASN A 356 -20.71 -10.37 -17.13
C ASN A 356 -20.02 -11.07 -15.93
N CYS A 357 -20.61 -11.02 -14.73
CA CYS A 357 -20.11 -11.76 -13.56
C CYS A 357 -20.48 -13.25 -13.67
N VAL A 358 -19.85 -13.95 -14.62
CA VAL A 358 -20.06 -15.37 -14.88
C VAL A 358 -18.72 -16.10 -14.80
N PHE A 359 -18.66 -17.16 -14.00
CA PHE A 359 -17.49 -18.03 -13.91
C PHE A 359 -17.90 -19.49 -13.97
N ASN A 360 -17.31 -20.25 -14.90
CA ASN A 360 -17.64 -21.67 -15.15
C ASN A 360 -19.15 -21.94 -15.28
N GLY A 361 -19.88 -21.03 -15.94
CA GLY A 361 -21.33 -21.13 -16.15
C GLY A 361 -22.20 -20.71 -14.96
N VAL A 362 -21.61 -20.36 -13.82
CA VAL A 362 -22.32 -19.84 -12.65
C VAL A 362 -22.38 -18.31 -12.75
N LYS A 363 -23.60 -17.74 -12.71
CA LYS A 363 -23.82 -16.29 -12.64
C LYS A 363 -23.80 -15.84 -11.17
N TYR A 364 -23.13 -14.72 -10.92
CA TYR A 364 -23.06 -14.05 -9.63
C TYR A 364 -23.69 -12.66 -9.74
N ASP A 365 -24.38 -12.19 -8.70
CA ASP A 365 -24.54 -10.75 -8.52
C ASP A 365 -23.19 -10.11 -8.16
N LEU A 366 -23.10 -8.79 -8.25
CA LEU A 366 -21.85 -8.07 -8.07
C LEU A 366 -21.20 -8.32 -6.69
N LEU A 367 -22.00 -8.42 -5.62
CA LEU A 367 -21.49 -8.63 -4.27
C LEU A 367 -20.97 -10.06 -4.09
N SER A 368 -21.72 -11.05 -4.57
CA SER A 368 -21.28 -12.45 -4.57
C SER A 368 -20.07 -12.68 -5.50
N TRP A 369 -19.92 -11.86 -6.55
CA TRP A 369 -18.74 -11.87 -7.41
C TRP A 369 -17.46 -11.47 -6.66
N ILE A 370 -17.56 -10.45 -5.81
CA ILE A 370 -16.44 -10.02 -4.96
C ILE A 370 -16.20 -11.07 -3.86
N GLU A 371 -17.26 -11.44 -3.15
CA GLU A 371 -17.15 -12.22 -1.91
C GLU A 371 -16.87 -13.72 -2.14
N LYS A 372 -17.40 -14.31 -3.22
CA LYS A 372 -17.49 -15.77 -3.37
C LYS A 372 -16.94 -16.31 -4.69
N ALA A 373 -16.89 -15.51 -5.76
CA ALA A 373 -16.42 -16.02 -7.04
C ALA A 373 -14.90 -16.32 -6.96
N PRO A 374 -14.45 -17.54 -7.29
CA PRO A 374 -13.05 -17.96 -7.22
C PRO A 374 -12.29 -17.49 -8.47
N VAL A 375 -12.28 -16.18 -8.69
CA VAL A 375 -11.75 -15.55 -9.90
C VAL A 375 -10.60 -14.63 -9.55
N LYS A 376 -9.58 -14.65 -10.42
CA LYS A 376 -8.36 -13.86 -10.25
C LYS A 376 -8.63 -12.36 -10.31
N GLU A 377 -7.76 -11.60 -9.66
CA GLU A 377 -7.89 -10.16 -9.43
C GLU A 377 -8.29 -9.36 -10.68
N GLY A 378 -7.55 -9.52 -11.78
CA GLY A 378 -7.81 -8.78 -13.03
C GLY A 378 -9.21 -9.04 -13.59
N HIS A 379 -9.70 -10.29 -13.52
CA HIS A 379 -11.04 -10.62 -13.98
C HIS A 379 -12.13 -10.03 -13.07
N LYS A 380 -11.87 -9.88 -11.77
CA LYS A 380 -12.79 -9.19 -10.85
C LYS A 380 -13.00 -7.76 -11.29
N TYR A 381 -11.91 -6.99 -11.42
CA TYR A 381 -11.96 -5.60 -11.85
C TYR A 381 -12.56 -5.43 -13.26
N THR A 382 -12.23 -6.31 -14.21
CA THR A 382 -12.84 -6.27 -15.55
C THR A 382 -14.36 -6.40 -15.50
N ALA A 383 -14.89 -7.40 -14.79
CA ALA A 383 -16.33 -7.60 -14.71
C ALA A 383 -17.05 -6.45 -13.98
N ILE A 384 -16.45 -5.91 -12.91
CA ILE A 384 -16.97 -4.74 -12.18
C ILE A 384 -16.99 -3.51 -13.09
N THR A 385 -15.90 -3.27 -13.83
CA THR A 385 -15.81 -2.15 -14.78
C THR A 385 -16.84 -2.28 -15.91
N ASP A 386 -17.05 -3.49 -16.44
CA ASP A 386 -18.07 -3.73 -17.45
C ASP A 386 -19.48 -3.51 -16.91
N ALA A 387 -19.76 -3.95 -15.68
CA ALA A 387 -21.02 -3.66 -15.01
C ALA A 387 -21.21 -2.14 -14.84
N ALA A 388 -20.17 -1.41 -14.44
CA ALA A 388 -20.21 0.05 -14.28
C ALA A 388 -20.57 0.74 -15.60
N LYS A 389 -20.01 0.28 -16.73
CA LYS A 389 -20.32 0.83 -18.06
C LYS A 389 -21.79 0.65 -18.45
N THR A 390 -22.46 -0.41 -17.98
CA THR A 390 -23.90 -0.61 -18.28
C THR A 390 -24.79 0.49 -17.71
N VAL A 391 -24.38 1.12 -16.61
CA VAL A 391 -25.09 2.24 -15.97
C VAL A 391 -24.55 3.61 -16.37
N GLY A 392 -23.72 3.68 -17.43
CA GLY A 392 -23.24 4.93 -18.01
C GLY A 392 -21.87 5.41 -17.51
N TYR A 393 -21.14 4.62 -16.72
CA TYR A 393 -19.76 4.96 -16.35
C TYR A 393 -18.88 5.10 -17.60
N ASN A 394 -18.11 6.20 -17.69
CA ASN A 394 -17.23 6.52 -18.82
C ASN A 394 -17.94 6.64 -20.18
N LYS A 395 -19.25 6.92 -20.20
CA LYS A 395 -19.98 7.12 -21.46
C LYS A 395 -19.66 8.46 -22.14
N ASP A 396 -19.34 9.47 -21.36
CA ASP A 396 -19.01 10.85 -21.75
C ASP A 396 -17.56 11.24 -21.44
N GLY A 397 -16.71 10.25 -21.12
CA GLY A 397 -15.34 10.45 -20.63
C GLY A 397 -15.26 10.77 -19.12
N SER A 398 -16.38 10.77 -18.41
CA SER A 398 -16.43 10.91 -16.96
C SER A 398 -15.99 9.62 -16.26
N ASN A 399 -15.02 9.72 -15.36
CA ASN A 399 -14.58 8.61 -14.50
C ASN A 399 -15.09 8.72 -13.06
N SER A 400 -16.11 9.54 -12.81
CA SER A 400 -16.87 9.59 -11.56
C SER A 400 -17.66 8.29 -11.33
N VAL A 401 -17.66 7.78 -10.10
CA VAL A 401 -18.42 6.57 -9.70
C VAL A 401 -19.80 6.89 -9.11
N ALA A 402 -20.24 8.14 -9.12
CA ALA A 402 -21.46 8.56 -8.43
C ALA A 402 -22.73 7.83 -8.91
N MET A 403 -22.77 7.36 -10.16
CA MET A 403 -23.91 6.62 -10.72
C MET A 403 -24.00 5.15 -10.28
N LEU A 404 -22.96 4.61 -9.62
CA LEU A 404 -22.92 3.21 -9.19
C LEU A 404 -23.85 2.94 -7.99
N THR A 405 -24.26 3.99 -7.29
CA THR A 405 -25.19 3.95 -6.15
C THR A 405 -26.40 4.83 -6.40
N ILE A 406 -27.41 4.70 -5.54
CA ILE A 406 -28.56 5.60 -5.57
C ILE A 406 -28.13 7.07 -5.38
N PRO A 407 -28.80 8.06 -6.01
CA PRO A 407 -28.34 9.45 -6.03
C PRO A 407 -28.08 10.08 -4.66
N ASP A 408 -28.94 9.78 -3.68
CA ASP A 408 -28.88 10.39 -2.34
C ASP A 408 -27.83 9.72 -1.43
N PHE A 409 -27.23 8.60 -1.85
CA PHE A 409 -26.26 7.87 -1.01
C PHE A 409 -25.02 8.70 -0.70
N LYS A 410 -24.53 9.46 -1.68
CA LYS A 410 -23.37 10.34 -1.51
C LYS A 410 -23.58 11.42 -0.44
N ASP A 411 -24.83 11.77 -0.16
CA ASP A 411 -25.20 12.82 0.79
C ASP A 411 -25.61 12.24 2.16
N ASN A 412 -25.46 10.92 2.35
CA ASN A 412 -25.86 10.24 3.58
C ASN A 412 -25.01 10.71 4.79
N PRO A 413 -25.64 11.25 5.85
CA PRO A 413 -24.91 11.78 7.00
C PRO A 413 -24.17 10.70 7.82
N GLN A 414 -24.70 9.47 7.89
CA GLN A 414 -24.02 8.37 8.57
C GLN A 414 -22.78 7.93 7.80
N LEU A 415 -22.86 7.89 6.47
CA LEU A 415 -21.71 7.63 5.61
C LEU A 415 -20.63 8.71 5.80
N HIS A 416 -21.00 9.99 5.78
CA HIS A 416 -20.06 11.08 6.03
C HIS A 416 -19.39 10.99 7.40
N ALA A 417 -20.14 10.65 8.44
CA ALA A 417 -19.56 10.41 9.77
C ALA A 417 -18.59 9.23 9.75
N LYS A 418 -18.90 8.16 9.00
CA LYS A 418 -18.02 7.00 8.87
C LYS A 418 -16.74 7.31 8.12
N LEU A 419 -16.83 8.04 7.01
CA LEU A 419 -15.68 8.51 6.23
C LEU A 419 -14.77 9.40 7.10
N LEU A 420 -15.35 10.34 7.87
CA LEU A 420 -14.59 11.16 8.81
C LEU A 420 -13.93 10.30 9.89
N ASN A 421 -14.62 9.29 10.42
CA ASN A 421 -14.07 8.37 11.40
C ASN A 421 -12.89 7.53 10.87
N ALA A 422 -12.80 7.31 9.56
CA ALA A 422 -11.68 6.59 8.96
C ALA A 422 -10.41 7.46 8.73
N ASP A 423 -10.54 8.80 8.74
CA ASP A 423 -9.40 9.73 8.55
C ASP A 423 -8.28 9.59 9.60
N ILE A 424 -7.02 9.64 9.18
CA ILE A 424 -5.83 9.44 10.05
C ILE A 424 -4.69 10.46 9.80
N TYR A 425 -5.03 11.72 9.60
CA TYR A 425 -4.05 12.79 9.36
C TYR A 425 -3.86 13.79 10.52
N ASN A 426 -4.75 13.85 11.51
CA ASN A 426 -4.86 14.99 12.44
C ASN A 426 -4.53 14.63 13.90
N TRP A 427 -3.41 13.97 14.15
CA TRP A 427 -3.01 13.52 15.49
C TRP A 427 -1.54 13.81 15.79
N LYS A 428 -1.14 13.76 17.07
CA LYS A 428 0.24 14.03 17.49
C LYS A 428 1.07 12.75 17.55
N ALA A 429 2.00 12.59 16.61
CA ALA A 429 2.97 11.52 16.62
C ALA A 429 4.16 11.82 17.54
N THR A 430 4.64 10.76 18.19
CA THR A 430 5.77 10.72 19.13
C THR A 430 6.95 9.92 18.58
N THR A 431 6.72 9.07 17.58
CA THR A 431 7.78 8.41 16.79
C THR A 431 7.82 8.97 15.37
N PRO A 432 8.97 8.93 14.69
CA PRO A 432 9.11 9.37 13.30
C PRO A 432 8.10 8.76 12.32
N ILE A 433 7.62 9.61 11.40
CA ILE A 433 6.75 9.25 10.28
C ILE A 433 7.40 9.78 8.99
N SER A 434 7.72 8.88 8.06
CA SER A 434 8.20 9.21 6.70
C SER A 434 7.14 8.84 5.67
N LEU A 435 6.30 9.79 5.28
CA LEU A 435 5.30 9.60 4.22
C LEU A 435 6.01 9.47 2.87
N LEU A 436 5.72 8.40 2.12
CA LEU A 436 6.20 8.24 0.75
C LEU A 436 5.04 8.42 -0.22
N MET A 437 5.19 9.33 -1.18
CA MET A 437 4.22 9.58 -2.23
C MET A 437 4.84 9.60 -3.63
N LEU A 438 4.05 9.34 -4.66
CA LEU A 438 4.42 9.56 -6.05
C LEU A 438 4.15 11.03 -6.38
N GLU A 439 4.90 11.56 -7.34
CA GLU A 439 4.61 12.88 -7.91
C GLU A 439 3.20 12.88 -8.53
N TYR A 440 2.90 11.84 -9.31
CA TYR A 440 1.61 11.65 -9.97
C TYR A 440 1.10 10.22 -9.72
N ASP A 441 -0.13 10.09 -9.24
CA ASP A 441 -0.73 8.82 -8.84
C ASP A 441 -2.17 8.76 -9.31
N SER A 442 -2.51 7.74 -10.09
CA SER A 442 -3.84 7.58 -10.69
C SER A 442 -4.89 6.90 -9.80
N ILE A 443 -4.55 6.56 -8.55
CA ILE A 443 -5.47 5.87 -7.63
C ILE A 443 -5.56 6.61 -6.29
N VAL A 444 -4.42 6.96 -5.68
CA VAL A 444 -4.37 7.70 -4.43
C VAL A 444 -3.67 9.05 -4.67
N PRO A 445 -4.44 10.15 -4.83
CA PRO A 445 -3.84 11.43 -5.19
C PRO A 445 -2.85 11.90 -4.12
N ARG A 446 -1.79 12.60 -4.56
CA ARG A 446 -0.72 13.13 -3.67
C ARG A 446 -1.28 13.94 -2.50
N LEU A 447 -2.44 14.57 -2.70
CA LEU A 447 -3.16 15.37 -1.72
C LEU A 447 -3.45 14.59 -0.42
N ASN A 448 -3.61 13.27 -0.46
CA ASN A 448 -3.72 12.45 0.75
C ASN A 448 -2.47 12.58 1.62
N SER A 449 -1.28 12.46 1.02
CA SER A 449 0.00 12.52 1.75
C SER A 449 0.34 13.96 2.17
N GLU A 450 0.00 14.95 1.34
CA GLU A 450 0.19 16.37 1.66
C GLU A 450 -0.68 16.79 2.86
N THR A 451 -1.97 16.43 2.85
CA THR A 451 -2.86 16.72 3.99
C THR A 451 -2.48 15.94 5.25
N ALA A 452 -1.99 14.71 5.12
CA ALA A 452 -1.38 13.95 6.22
C ALA A 452 -0.17 14.66 6.84
N TYR A 453 0.77 15.10 6.00
CA TYR A 453 1.96 15.83 6.47
C TYR A 453 1.58 17.12 7.20
N ILE A 454 0.71 17.95 6.61
CA ILE A 454 0.26 19.21 7.22
C ILE A 454 -0.49 18.94 8.53
N GLY A 455 -1.43 17.99 8.54
CA GLY A 455 -2.22 17.66 9.72
C GLY A 455 -1.37 17.19 10.90
N LEU A 456 -0.43 16.28 10.66
CA LEU A 456 0.49 15.80 11.68
C LEU A 456 1.38 16.94 12.22
N THR A 457 1.90 17.78 11.32
CA THR A 457 2.74 18.94 11.67
C THR A 457 1.97 19.96 12.51
N ASN A 458 0.73 20.29 12.12
CA ASN A 458 -0.16 21.18 12.86
C ASN A 458 -0.49 20.65 14.28
N ASN A 459 -0.43 19.33 14.49
CA ASN A 459 -0.56 18.72 15.80
C ASN A 459 0.74 18.66 16.61
N ASN A 460 1.79 19.37 16.18
CA ASN A 460 3.10 19.39 16.82
C ASN A 460 3.80 18.02 16.82
N SER A 461 3.54 17.19 15.80
CA SER A 461 4.34 16.00 15.53
C SER A 461 5.72 16.44 15.05
N ARG A 462 6.77 16.14 15.82
CA ARG A 462 8.10 16.74 15.61
C ARG A 462 8.91 16.10 14.49
N TYR A 463 8.64 14.84 14.15
CA TYR A 463 9.47 14.04 13.26
C TYR A 463 8.64 13.52 12.08
N VAL A 464 8.06 14.44 11.32
CA VAL A 464 7.25 14.11 10.14
C VAL A 464 8.01 14.57 8.91
N LYS A 465 8.30 13.63 8.03
CA LYS A 465 8.91 13.85 6.72
C LYS A 465 7.96 13.35 5.66
N VAL A 466 8.00 13.97 4.50
CA VAL A 466 7.33 13.47 3.31
C VAL A 466 8.29 13.53 2.13
N THR A 467 8.37 12.43 1.40
CA THR A 467 9.23 12.27 0.24
C THR A 467 8.35 12.09 -0.99
N ARG A 468 8.52 13.01 -1.93
CA ARG A 468 7.88 12.93 -3.24
C ARG A 468 8.81 12.19 -4.21
N VAL A 469 8.34 11.09 -4.76
CA VAL A 469 9.09 10.23 -5.68
C VAL A 469 8.70 10.59 -7.12
N PRO A 470 9.66 11.04 -7.96
CA PRO A 470 9.37 11.39 -9.35
C PRO A 470 9.18 10.12 -10.18
N ASN A 471 7.97 9.58 -10.20
CA ASN A 471 7.66 8.30 -10.86
C ASN A 471 7.88 8.29 -12.37
N GLN A 472 7.99 9.47 -12.99
CA GLN A 472 8.31 9.65 -14.41
C GLN A 472 9.73 9.18 -14.73
N ASN A 473 10.58 9.09 -13.70
CA ASN A 473 11.95 8.60 -13.80
C ASN A 473 12.04 7.08 -13.68
N PHE A 474 10.90 6.38 -13.69
CA PHE A 474 10.85 4.93 -13.75
C PHE A 474 9.90 4.49 -14.85
N LYS A 475 10.28 3.45 -15.60
CA LYS A 475 9.54 2.93 -16.74
C LYS A 475 9.08 1.50 -16.49
N VAL A 476 7.87 1.18 -16.93
CA VAL A 476 7.30 -0.17 -16.93
C VAL A 476 6.67 -0.47 -18.27
N GLN A 477 6.40 -1.75 -18.53
CA GLN A 477 5.75 -2.17 -19.76
C GLN A 477 4.37 -1.52 -19.85
N GLY A 478 4.10 -0.87 -20.99
CA GLY A 478 2.82 -0.25 -21.29
C GLY A 478 1.72 -1.26 -21.61
N TYR A 479 0.48 -0.78 -21.60
CA TYR A 479 -0.71 -1.56 -21.97
C TYR A 479 -0.76 -1.90 -23.47
N ILE A 480 -0.04 -1.13 -24.29
CA ILE A 480 0.11 -1.37 -25.72
C ILE A 480 1.42 -2.13 -25.92
N PRO A 481 1.45 -3.21 -26.72
CA PRO A 481 2.68 -3.92 -27.01
C PRO A 481 3.79 -2.97 -27.49
N TRP A 482 5.02 -3.21 -27.02
CA TRP A 482 6.22 -2.45 -27.41
C TRP A 482 6.27 -0.98 -26.96
N THR A 483 5.39 -0.56 -26.06
CA THR A 483 5.49 0.75 -25.42
C THR A 483 5.94 0.61 -23.97
N ASP A 484 6.72 1.60 -23.52
CA ASP A 484 7.04 1.77 -22.11
C ASP A 484 6.27 2.99 -21.61
N VAL A 485 5.77 2.91 -20.38
CA VAL A 485 5.05 3.99 -19.72
C VAL A 485 5.70 4.30 -18.38
N ASP A 486 5.37 5.45 -17.83
CA ASP A 486 5.84 5.86 -16.52
C ASP A 486 5.22 4.95 -15.45
N VAL A 487 5.97 4.71 -14.38
CA VAL A 487 5.44 3.94 -13.24
C VAL A 487 4.23 4.68 -12.68
N ASP A 488 3.15 3.94 -12.44
CA ASP A 488 1.94 4.43 -11.78
C ASP A 488 1.61 3.52 -10.60
N HIS A 489 0.51 3.79 -9.90
CA HIS A 489 0.10 3.12 -8.67
C HIS A 489 0.14 1.58 -8.73
N PRO A 490 -0.38 0.89 -9.78
CA PRO A 490 -0.40 -0.58 -9.75
C PRO A 490 1.00 -1.22 -9.79
N GLN A 491 1.98 -0.53 -10.40
CA GLN A 491 3.35 -1.03 -10.52
C GLN A 491 4.30 -0.44 -9.47
N GLY A 492 3.91 0.67 -8.84
CA GLY A 492 4.74 1.49 -7.98
C GLY A 492 5.35 0.75 -6.80
N VAL A 493 4.64 -0.23 -6.21
CA VAL A 493 5.12 -0.99 -5.05
C VAL A 493 6.52 -1.58 -5.25
N SER A 494 6.85 -2.06 -6.46
CA SER A 494 8.17 -2.66 -6.72
C SER A 494 9.34 -1.67 -6.58
N PHE A 495 9.09 -0.40 -6.89
CA PHE A 495 10.07 0.67 -6.79
C PHE A 495 10.06 1.32 -5.40
N MET A 496 8.85 1.59 -4.87
CA MET A 496 8.64 2.28 -3.60
C MET A 496 9.21 1.52 -2.39
N LEU A 497 9.30 0.18 -2.45
CA LEU A 497 9.90 -0.60 -1.37
C LEU A 497 11.39 -0.29 -1.14
N LEU A 498 12.15 0.11 -2.17
CA LEU A 498 13.54 0.51 -1.97
C LEU A 498 13.67 1.92 -1.37
N PHE A 499 12.70 2.80 -1.63
CA PHE A 499 12.60 4.07 -0.90
C PHE A 499 12.25 3.80 0.57
N ALA A 500 11.31 2.89 0.85
CA ALA A 500 10.98 2.51 2.22
C ALA A 500 12.17 1.89 2.96
N ARG A 501 12.94 1.01 2.30
CA ARG A 501 14.20 0.46 2.82
C ARG A 501 15.19 1.55 3.22
N LYS A 502 15.37 2.57 2.37
CA LYS A 502 16.22 3.73 2.69
C LYS A 502 15.70 4.45 3.94
N GLU A 503 14.41 4.72 4.02
CA GLU A 503 13.83 5.38 5.21
C GLU A 503 14.01 4.55 6.50
N PHE A 504 13.92 3.22 6.44
CA PHE A 504 14.17 2.37 7.62
C PHE A 504 15.63 2.41 8.10
N ALA A 505 16.58 2.56 7.17
CA ALA A 505 18.01 2.61 7.45
C ALA A 505 18.51 4.00 7.87
N GLU A 506 17.81 5.07 7.51
CA GLU A 506 18.15 6.43 7.92
C GLU A 506 17.97 6.61 9.45
N ASP A 507 19.07 6.92 10.15
CA ASP A 507 19.05 7.30 11.56
C ASP A 507 18.18 8.55 11.79
N ILE A 508 17.59 8.65 12.99
CA ILE A 508 16.84 9.83 13.42
C ILE A 508 17.84 10.95 13.71
N ASN A 509 18.22 11.72 12.69
CA ASN A 509 18.98 12.94 12.93
C ASN A 509 18.06 13.97 13.58
N ALA A 510 18.37 14.35 14.82
CA ALA A 510 17.60 15.29 15.64
C ALA A 510 17.52 16.74 15.09
N ASN A 511 18.03 16.98 13.87
CA ASN A 511 18.12 18.29 13.22
C ASN A 511 17.19 18.46 12.01
N ASN A 512 16.38 17.45 11.65
CA ASN A 512 15.43 17.53 10.52
C ASN A 512 13.98 17.36 10.97
#